data_AF-A0AAD7MEF5-F1
#
_entry.id   AF-A0AAD7MEF5-F1
#
_cell.length_a   1.000
_cell.length_b   1.000
_cell.length_c   1.000
_cell.angle_alpha   90.00
_cell.angle_beta   90.00
_cell.angle_gamma   90.00
#
_symmetry.space_group_name_H-M   'P 1'
#
loop_
_entity.id
_entity.type
_entity.pdbx_description
1 polymer ?
#
loop_
_entity_poly.entity_id
_entity_poly.type
_entity_poly.pdbx_seq_one_letter_code
_entity_poly.pdbx_strand_id
1 'polypeptide(L)'
;MRGARRKFLNGLKELGLLRNVDRASAHLDARRLIVQLSEAADLLPSSLTIHGIENTKEIALGGNFGDIYTASHRGQAVAVKRLRFFQEDEDEVRKVRHSGLCACN
;
A
#
# COMPACT_ATOMS: atom_id res chain seq x y z
N MET A 1 15.77 -26.94 14.27
CA MET A 1 15.29 -25.60 13.86
C MET A 1 15.13 -25.37 12.33
N ARG A 2 15.77 -26.14 11.43
CA ARG A 2 15.66 -25.91 9.96
C ARG A 2 14.26 -26.14 9.35
N GLY A 3 13.42 -26.98 9.97
CA GLY A 3 12.07 -27.29 9.48
C GLY A 3 11.03 -26.19 9.71
N ALA A 4 11.06 -25.53 10.87
CA ALA A 4 10.11 -24.46 11.23
C ALA A 4 10.27 -23.22 10.32
N ARG A 5 11.52 -22.82 10.07
CA ARG A 5 11.84 -21.72 9.13
C ARG A 5 11.29 -21.99 7.73
N ARG A 6 11.40 -23.23 7.24
CA ARG A 6 10.94 -23.60 5.90
C ARG A 6 9.42 -23.60 5.78
N LYS A 7 8.72 -24.09 6.81
CA LYS A 7 7.25 -24.03 6.90
C LYS A 7 6.74 -22.58 6.93
N PHE A 8 7.38 -21.72 7.73
CA PHE A 8 7.04 -20.30 7.80
C PHE A 8 7.24 -19.60 6.45
N LEU A 9 8.39 -19.80 5.80
CA LEU A 9 8.67 -19.20 4.49
C LEU A 9 7.74 -19.73 3.38
N ASN A 10 7.33 -20.99 3.45
CA ASN A 10 6.35 -21.55 2.50
C ASN A 10 4.96 -20.95 2.73
N GLY A 11 4.52 -20.81 3.98
CA GLY A 11 3.26 -20.11 4.30
C GLY A 11 3.27 -18.66 3.80
N LEU A 12 4.39 -17.95 3.95
CA LEU A 12 4.54 -16.60 3.38
C LEU A 12 4.47 -16.56 1.85
N LYS A 13 4.94 -17.61 1.17
CA LYS A 13 4.83 -17.73 -0.30
C LYS A 13 3.42 -18.09 -0.74
N GLU A 14 2.75 -19.00 -0.03
CA GLU A 14 1.35 -19.40 -0.29
C GLU A 14 0.39 -18.22 -0.11
N LEU A 15 0.66 -17.36 0.86
CA LEU A 15 -0.06 -16.09 1.07
C LEU A 15 0.30 -15.00 0.04
N GLY A 16 1.21 -15.27 -0.89
CA GLY A 16 1.64 -14.33 -1.94
C GLY A 16 2.49 -13.16 -1.44
N LEU A 17 3.09 -13.29 -0.24
CA LEU A 17 3.78 -12.22 0.50
C LEU A 17 5.29 -12.17 0.23
N LEU A 18 5.82 -13.16 -0.47
CA LEU A 18 7.21 -13.20 -0.91
C LEU A 18 7.26 -13.52 -2.42
N ARG A 19 7.68 -12.54 -3.22
CA ARG A 19 8.08 -12.74 -4.64
C ARG A 19 9.60 -12.61 -4.74
N ASN A 20 10.22 -13.10 -5.81
CA ASN A 20 11.68 -13.06 -5.98
C ASN A 20 12.23 -11.62 -5.83
N VAL A 21 13.27 -11.46 -5.00
CA VAL A 21 13.57 -10.20 -4.30
C VAL A 21 14.83 -9.50 -4.85
N ASP A 22 14.69 -8.26 -5.29
CA ASP A 22 15.73 -7.22 -5.23
C ASP A 22 15.64 -6.48 -3.87
N ARG A 23 16.74 -5.92 -3.35
CA ARG A 23 16.84 -5.33 -2.00
C ARG A 23 15.81 -4.23 -1.74
N ALA A 24 15.46 -3.43 -2.74
CA ALA A 24 14.39 -2.43 -2.65
C ALA A 24 12.99 -3.06 -2.56
N SER A 25 12.73 -4.14 -3.32
CA SER A 25 11.50 -4.94 -3.20
C SER A 25 11.38 -5.58 -1.81
N ALA A 26 12.50 -6.04 -1.24
CA ALA A 26 12.53 -6.70 0.07
C ALA A 26 11.92 -5.85 1.19
N HIS A 27 12.19 -4.54 1.17
CA HIS A 27 11.75 -3.62 2.21
C HIS A 27 10.25 -3.29 2.09
N LEU A 28 9.76 -3.14 0.86
CA LEU A 28 8.32 -2.98 0.59
C LEU A 28 7.54 -4.24 0.96
N ASP A 29 8.07 -5.41 0.60
CA ASP A 29 7.49 -6.71 0.95
C ASP A 29 7.46 -6.92 2.46
N ALA A 30 8.53 -6.57 3.18
CA ALA A 30 8.59 -6.63 4.64
C ALA A 30 7.58 -5.68 5.30
N ARG A 31 7.46 -4.43 4.84
CA ARG A 31 6.46 -3.48 5.36
C ARG A 31 5.03 -3.98 5.13
N ARG A 32 4.75 -4.49 3.93
CA ARG A 32 3.45 -5.08 3.61
C ARG A 32 3.13 -6.26 4.51
N LEU A 33 4.11 -7.14 4.72
CA LEU A 33 3.96 -8.29 5.59
C LEU A 33 3.68 -7.88 7.03
N ILE A 34 4.39 -6.87 7.56
CA ILE A 34 4.15 -6.34 8.91
C ILE A 34 2.71 -5.83 9.02
N VAL A 35 2.23 -5.04 8.06
CA VAL A 35 0.85 -4.52 8.08
C VAL A 35 -0.16 -5.66 8.06
N GLN A 36 0.02 -6.67 7.20
CA GLN A 36 -0.90 -7.80 7.12
C GLN A 36 -0.89 -8.66 8.37
N LEU A 37 0.27 -8.89 8.99
CA LEU A 37 0.35 -9.61 10.26
C LEU A 37 -0.28 -8.82 11.39
N SER A 38 -0.09 -7.50 11.44
CA SER A 38 -0.72 -6.63 12.42
C SER A 38 -2.24 -6.58 12.25
N GLU A 39 -2.73 -6.55 11.01
CA GLU A 39 -4.16 -6.64 10.70
C GLU A 39 -4.74 -8.00 11.12
N ALA A 40 -4.08 -9.11 10.76
CA ALA A 40 -4.53 -10.46 11.12
C ALA A 40 -4.48 -10.75 12.63
N ALA A 41 -3.67 -9.99 13.37
CA ALA A 41 -3.58 -10.07 14.83
C ALA A 41 -4.47 -9.03 15.54
N ASP A 42 -5.36 -8.34 14.81
CA ASP A 42 -6.25 -7.29 15.31
C ASP A 42 -5.51 -6.14 16.05
N LEU A 43 -4.24 -5.91 15.71
CA LEU A 43 -3.42 -4.83 16.28
C LEU A 43 -3.68 -3.48 15.62
N LEU A 44 -4.30 -3.48 14.43
CA LEU A 44 -4.70 -2.28 13.71
C LEU A 44 -6.20 -2.05 13.88
N PRO A 45 -6.63 -0.80 14.18
CA PRO A 45 -8.05 -0.47 14.16
C PRO A 45 -8.67 -0.81 12.80
N SER A 46 -9.81 -1.51 12.80
CA SER A 46 -10.53 -1.89 11.57
C SER A 46 -10.94 -0.70 10.71
N SER A 47 -11.02 0.51 11.29
CA SER A 47 -11.26 1.75 10.56
C SER A 47 -10.14 2.15 9.60
N LEU A 48 -8.95 1.55 9.71
CA LEU A 48 -7.81 1.83 8.82
C LEU A 48 -7.84 0.98 7.54
N THR A 49 -8.65 -0.06 7.49
CA THR A 49 -8.71 -0.98 6.36
C THR A 49 -10.10 -1.01 5.76
N ILE A 50 -10.17 -0.96 4.43
CA ILE A 50 -11.41 -1.05 3.67
C ILE A 50 -11.29 -2.27 2.77
N HIS A 51 -12.20 -3.21 2.95
CA HIS A 51 -12.27 -4.45 2.17
C HIS A 51 -13.38 -4.38 1.12
N GLY A 52 -13.30 -5.25 0.11
CA GLY A 52 -14.33 -5.35 -0.93
C GLY A 52 -14.35 -4.17 -1.91
N ILE A 53 -13.20 -3.52 -2.10
CA ILE A 53 -13.00 -2.56 -3.19
C ILE A 53 -12.79 -3.34 -4.49
N GLU A 54 -13.66 -3.12 -5.46
CA GLU A 54 -13.55 -3.66 -6.81
C GLU A 54 -12.92 -2.59 -7.72
N ASN A 55 -11.60 -2.63 -7.87
CA ASN A 55 -10.86 -1.65 -8.67
C ASN A 55 -10.98 -1.94 -10.16
N THR A 56 -11.25 -0.90 -10.95
CA THR A 56 -10.97 -0.92 -12.38
C THR A 56 -9.46 -0.79 -12.58
N LYS A 57 -8.89 -1.45 -13.59
CA LYS A 57 -7.44 -1.30 -13.92
C LYS A 57 -7.09 0.07 -14.51
N GLU A 58 -8.10 0.90 -14.76
CA GLU A 58 -7.99 2.17 -15.43
C GLU A 58 -7.65 3.31 -14.45
N ILE A 59 -6.62 4.07 -14.78
CA ILE A 59 -6.26 5.29 -14.04
C ILE A 59 -7.19 6.39 -14.54
N ALA A 60 -7.93 7.01 -13.63
CA ALA A 60 -8.79 8.14 -13.94
C ALA A 60 -7.99 9.45 -13.99
N LEU A 61 -7.02 9.62 -13.09
CA LEU A 61 -6.19 10.83 -13.03
C LEU A 61 -4.85 10.55 -12.34
N GLY A 62 -3.76 11.15 -12.84
CA GLY A 62 -2.45 11.17 -12.17
C GLY A 62 -2.11 12.57 -11.66
N GLY A 63 -1.54 12.67 -10.46
CA GLY A 63 -1.04 13.94 -9.90
C GLY A 63 0.24 13.73 -9.09
N ASN A 64 0.92 14.81 -8.66
CA ASN A 64 2.27 14.73 -8.06
C ASN A 64 2.37 13.67 -6.94
N PHE A 65 1.39 13.61 -6.04
CA PHE A 65 1.43 12.75 -4.86
C PHE A 65 0.88 11.33 -5.08
N GLY A 66 0.28 11.03 -6.23
CA GLY A 66 -0.33 9.74 -6.45
C GLY A 66 -1.28 9.67 -7.64
N ASP A 67 -1.80 8.47 -7.85
CA ASP A 67 -2.73 8.15 -8.93
C ASP A 67 -4.13 7.92 -8.36
N ILE A 68 -5.17 8.31 -9.09
CA ILE A 68 -6.58 8.08 -8.77
C ILE A 68 -7.13 7.02 -9.72
N TYR A 69 -7.75 6.01 -9.13
CA TYR A 69 -8.42 4.90 -9.81
C TYR A 69 -9.92 4.99 -9.58
N THR A 70 -10.70 4.63 -10.60
CA THR A 70 -12.14 4.37 -10.44
C THR A 70 -12.34 2.97 -9.86
N ALA A 71 -13.25 2.86 -8.90
CA ALA A 71 -13.59 1.59 -8.28
C ALA A 71 -15.06 1.54 -7.86
N SER A 72 -15.51 0.36 -7.47
CA SER A 72 -16.79 0.18 -6.77
C SER A 72 -16.54 -0.30 -5.33
N HIS A 73 -17.40 0.12 -4.41
CA HIS A 73 -17.47 -0.41 -3.05
C HIS A 73 -18.93 -0.58 -2.67
N ARG A 74 -19.36 -1.83 -2.42
CA ARG A 74 -20.76 -2.17 -2.12
C ARG A 74 -21.74 -1.61 -3.17
N GLY A 75 -21.36 -1.69 -4.45
CA GLY A 75 -22.15 -1.20 -5.58
C GLY A 75 -22.14 0.32 -5.76
N GLN A 76 -21.43 1.08 -4.93
CA GLN A 76 -21.28 2.53 -5.09
C GLN A 76 -19.97 2.86 -5.79
N ALA A 77 -20.02 3.77 -6.76
CA ALA A 77 -18.83 4.28 -7.42
C ALA A 77 -17.98 5.11 -6.45
N VAL A 78 -16.69 4.82 -6.37
CA VAL A 78 -15.73 5.50 -5.51
C VAL A 78 -14.44 5.79 -6.26
N ALA A 79 -13.67 6.75 -5.75
CA ALA A 79 -12.32 7.05 -6.22
C ALA A 79 -11.29 6.54 -5.21
N VAL A 80 -10.29 5.79 -5.69
CA VAL A 80 -9.21 5.25 -4.87
C VAL A 80 -7.93 5.99 -5.21
N LYS A 81 -7.36 6.71 -4.24
CA LYS A 81 -6.09 7.42 -4.41
C LYS A 81 -4.93 6.57 -3.90
N ARG A 82 -4.05 6.14 -4.81
CA ARG A 82 -2.82 5.45 -4.47
C ARG A 82 -1.69 6.45 -4.33
N LEU A 83 -1.19 6.61 -3.11
CA LEU A 83 -0.06 7.50 -2.83
C LEU A 83 1.26 6.88 -3.30
N ARG A 84 2.11 7.70 -3.92
CA ARG A 84 3.49 7.33 -4.26
C ARG A 84 4.39 7.77 -3.11
N PHE A 85 5.13 6.82 -2.54
CA PHE A 85 6.18 7.14 -1.60
C PHE A 85 7.47 7.34 -2.39
N PHE A 86 7.89 8.59 -2.54
CA PHE A 86 9.23 8.92 -2.98
C PHE A 86 10.13 8.85 -1.74
N GLN A 87 11.11 7.96 -1.72
CA GLN A 87 12.22 8.08 -0.78
C GLN A 87 13.08 9.26 -1.27
N GLU A 88 12.74 10.45 -0.81
CA GLU A 88 13.63 11.61 -0.92
C GLU A 88 14.51 11.64 0.32
N ASP A 89 15.80 11.96 0.15
CA ASP A 89 16.70 12.28 1.26
C ASP A 89 16.05 13.34 2.15
N GLU A 90 16.22 13.21 3.46
CA GLU A 90 15.50 13.97 4.51
C GLU A 90 15.60 15.51 4.36
N ASP A 91 16.53 16.00 3.53
CA ASP A 91 16.80 17.42 3.28
C ASP A 91 15.82 18.10 2.29
N GLU A 92 15.16 17.36 1.38
CA GLU A 92 14.27 17.94 0.35
C GLU A 92 12.80 18.08 0.82
N VAL A 93 12.38 17.28 1.81
CA VAL A 93 10.98 17.16 2.27
C VAL A 93 10.43 18.47 2.88
N ARG A 94 11.29 19.38 3.32
CA ARG A 94 10.88 20.67 3.93
C ARG A 94 10.39 21.71 2.93
N LYS A 95 10.69 21.58 1.63
CA LYS A 95 10.30 22.60 0.62
C LYS A 95 8.95 22.34 -0.06
N VAL A 96 8.50 21.08 -0.13
CA VAL A 96 7.32 20.70 -0.94
C VAL A 96 5.98 20.95 -0.20
N ARG A 97 6.00 21.22 1.11
CA ARG A 97 4.78 21.39 1.93
C ARG A 97 4.08 22.75 1.79
N HIS A 98 4.57 23.68 0.96
CA HIS A 98 4.02 25.05 0.87
C HIS A 98 3.28 25.41 -0.43
N SER A 99 3.11 24.48 -1.38
CA SER A 99 2.50 24.80 -2.69
C SER A 99 1.38 23.83 -3.11
N GLY A 100 0.51 23.46 -2.17
CA GLY A 100 -0.54 22.48 -2.43
C GLY A 100 -1.91 22.84 -1.86
N LEU A 101 -2.37 24.08 -2.01
CA LEU A 101 -3.80 24.38 -1.84
C LEU A 101 -4.54 23.86 -3.08
N CYS A 102 -5.26 22.76 -2.95
CA CYS A 102 -6.36 22.46 -3.87
C CYS A 102 -7.44 23.52 -3.64
N ALA A 103 -7.47 24.55 -4.49
CA ALA A 103 -8.62 25.43 -4.60
C ALA A 103 -9.71 24.68 -5.38
N CYS A 104 -10.76 24.25 -4.66
CA CYS A 104 -12.05 24.01 -5.28
C CYS A 104 -12.85 25.33 -5.16
N ASN A 105 -13.00 26.03 -6.28
CA ASN A 105 -14.11 26.90 -6.61
C ASN A 105 -14.24 26.96 -8.13
#